data_AF-A0A2N8TCI6-F1
#
_entry.id   AF-A0A2N8TCI6-F1
#
_cell.length_a   1.000
_cell.length_b   1.000
_cell.length_c   1.000
_cell.angle_alpha   90.00
_cell.angle_beta   90.00
_cell.angle_gamma   90.00
#
_symmetry.space_group_name_H-M   'P 1'
#
loop_
_entity.id
_entity.type
_entity.pdbx_description
1 polymer ?
#
loop_
_entity_poly.entity_id
_entity_poly.type
_entity_poly.pdbx_seq_one_letter_code
_entity_poly.pdbx_strand_id
1 'polypeptide(L)'
;MLAFAWTQTRACAFALALLSGVAVSALLPELPVARYDLLVFYGVLLTLLFWARGWESGRDIAVIAVCHVIGLAFEVVKVALGSWNYPEPAVLKVAGVPLYGGFLYAAVGSYVCRAWHLFDLGLVRYRPRSTAVVAAAIYVNFFSHHWLPDARWVLAGLLVAVTLGTSVRFTVRGVRRRMPLALSFLLIGFFLWVAENVATLAGAWRYPYQQHGWEPVGVEKFGAWALLISVTFVLAAVG
;
A
#
# COMPACT_ATOMS: atom_id res chain seq x y z
N MET A 1 17.58 -11.76 -13.07
CA MET A 1 17.09 -10.42 -12.68
C MET A 1 15.85 -10.02 -13.47
N LEU A 2 15.87 -9.99 -14.81
CA LEU A 2 14.70 -9.63 -15.63
C LEU A 2 13.42 -10.42 -15.31
N ALA A 3 13.50 -11.73 -15.13
CA ALA A 3 12.33 -12.55 -14.81
C ALA A 3 11.73 -12.24 -13.43
N PHE A 4 12.57 -11.86 -12.44
CA PHE A 4 12.08 -11.43 -11.13
C PHE A 4 11.37 -10.08 -11.27
N ALA A 5 11.98 -9.13 -11.97
CA ALA A 5 11.37 -7.82 -12.24
C ALA A 5 10.03 -7.96 -12.98
N TRP A 6 9.96 -8.83 -14.00
CA TRP A 6 8.72 -9.11 -14.72
C TRP A 6 7.62 -9.65 -13.81
N THR A 7 7.94 -10.63 -12.94
CA THR A 7 6.97 -11.15 -11.99
C THR A 7 6.55 -10.08 -10.96
N GLN A 8 7.48 -9.20 -10.53
CA GLN A 8 7.12 -8.05 -9.69
C GLN A 8 6.16 -7.10 -10.40
N THR A 9 6.41 -6.74 -11.66
CA THR A 9 5.50 -5.91 -12.45
C THR A 9 4.12 -6.55 -12.55
N ARG A 10 4.05 -7.87 -12.75
CA ARG A 10 2.78 -8.63 -12.74
C ARG A 10 2.10 -8.61 -11.38
N ALA A 11 2.84 -8.65 -10.27
CA ALA A 11 2.28 -8.50 -8.93
C ALA A 11 1.71 -7.09 -8.73
N CYS A 12 2.38 -6.06 -9.26
CA CYS A 12 1.92 -4.66 -9.21
C CYS A 12 0.79 -4.32 -10.20
N ALA A 13 0.23 -5.28 -10.94
CA ALA A 13 -0.71 -4.99 -12.02
C ALA A 13 -1.91 -4.12 -11.58
N PHE A 14 -2.48 -4.37 -10.39
CA PHE A 14 -3.57 -3.55 -9.86
C PHE A 14 -3.10 -2.13 -9.57
N ALA A 15 -1.98 -1.98 -8.85
CA ALA A 15 -1.41 -0.67 -8.51
C ALA A 15 -1.05 0.15 -9.75
N LEU A 16 -0.43 -0.48 -10.76
CA LEU A 16 -0.11 0.15 -12.03
C LEU A 16 -1.36 0.58 -12.78
N ALA A 17 -2.39 -0.27 -12.84
CA ALA A 17 -3.66 0.09 -13.47
C ALA A 17 -4.36 1.23 -12.73
N LEU A 18 -4.39 1.19 -11.39
CA LEU A 18 -4.99 2.24 -10.56
C LEU A 18 -4.28 3.58 -10.74
N LEU A 19 -2.95 3.62 -10.60
CA LEU A 19 -2.16 4.85 -10.77
C LEU A 19 -2.23 5.39 -12.20
N SER A 20 -2.29 4.50 -13.20
CA SER A 20 -2.53 4.92 -14.59
C SER A 20 -3.90 5.57 -14.74
N GLY A 21 -4.94 5.02 -14.10
CA GLY A 21 -6.27 5.64 -14.08
C GLY A 21 -6.26 7.00 -13.40
N VAL A 22 -5.53 7.16 -12.29
CA VAL A 22 -5.34 8.48 -11.65
C VAL A 22 -4.69 9.46 -12.61
N ALA A 23 -3.58 9.10 -13.25
CA ALA A 23 -2.86 9.97 -14.19
C ALA A 23 -3.71 10.32 -15.42
N VAL A 24 -4.36 9.33 -16.04
CA VAL A 24 -5.22 9.54 -17.21
C VAL A 24 -6.44 10.38 -16.85
N SER A 25 -7.01 10.20 -15.65
CA SER A 25 -8.16 11.00 -15.21
C SER A 25 -7.88 12.50 -15.13
N ALA A 26 -6.61 12.89 -14.94
CA ALA A 26 -6.19 14.30 -14.95
C ALA A 26 -6.14 14.90 -16.37
N LEU A 27 -6.18 14.06 -17.42
CA LEU A 27 -6.18 14.47 -18.82
C LEU A 27 -7.59 14.51 -19.43
N LEU A 28 -8.60 14.05 -18.69
CA LEU A 28 -9.97 14.05 -19.16
C LEU A 28 -10.52 15.48 -19.20
N PRO A 29 -11.41 15.79 -20.17
CA PRO A 29 -12.16 17.04 -20.12
C PRO A 29 -13.05 17.08 -18.87
N GLU A 30 -13.59 18.26 -18.55
CA GLU A 30 -14.57 18.38 -17.47
C GLU A 30 -15.77 17.47 -17.75
N LEU A 31 -16.01 16.53 -16.84
CA LEU A 31 -17.13 15.60 -16.88
C LEU A 31 -18.20 16.04 -15.88
N PRO A 32 -19.49 15.68 -16.10
CA PRO A 32 -20.56 15.93 -15.13
C PRO A 32 -20.44 15.07 -13.86
N VAL A 33 -19.32 14.36 -13.67
CA VAL A 33 -19.01 13.52 -12.52
C VAL A 33 -17.66 13.95 -11.98
N ALA A 34 -17.56 14.11 -10.66
CA ALA A 34 -16.29 14.47 -10.03
C ALA A 34 -15.22 13.40 -10.27
N ARG A 35 -13.99 13.83 -10.54
CA ARG A 35 -12.85 12.93 -10.88
C ARG A 35 -12.62 11.86 -9.83
N TYR A 36 -12.68 12.21 -8.54
CA TYR A 36 -12.54 11.26 -7.46
C TYR A 36 -13.67 10.21 -7.41
N ASP A 37 -14.91 10.58 -7.74
CA ASP A 37 -16.02 9.62 -7.81
C ASP A 37 -15.81 8.66 -8.98
N LEU A 38 -15.35 9.16 -10.14
CA LEU A 38 -14.94 8.34 -11.27
C LEU A 38 -13.85 7.32 -10.87
N LEU A 39 -12.87 7.74 -10.06
CA LEU A 39 -11.82 6.85 -9.56
C LEU A 39 -12.34 5.79 -8.57
N VAL A 40 -13.42 6.06 -7.82
CA VAL A 40 -14.10 5.03 -7.03
C VAL A 40 -14.66 3.95 -7.95
N PHE A 41 -15.42 4.34 -8.97
CA PHE A 41 -15.99 3.39 -9.93
C PHE A 41 -14.90 2.60 -10.66
N TYR A 42 -13.80 3.26 -11.03
CA TYR A 42 -12.65 2.61 -11.65
C TYR A 42 -11.99 1.60 -10.71
N GLY A 43 -11.80 1.94 -9.43
CA GLY A 43 -11.27 1.02 -8.43
C GLY A 43 -12.16 -0.22 -8.26
N VAL A 44 -13.48 -0.04 -8.16
CA VAL A 44 -14.45 -1.15 -8.09
C VAL A 44 -14.37 -2.02 -9.35
N LEU A 45 -14.33 -1.40 -10.54
CA LEU A 45 -14.21 -2.12 -11.80
C LEU A 45 -12.93 -2.95 -11.87
N LEU A 46 -11.79 -2.40 -11.41
CA LEU A 46 -10.53 -3.13 -11.35
C LEU A 46 -10.62 -4.34 -10.42
N THR A 47 -11.21 -4.18 -9.23
CA THR A 47 -11.41 -5.29 -8.27
C THR A 47 -12.28 -6.39 -8.88
N LEU A 48 -13.40 -6.02 -9.52
CA LEU A 48 -14.28 -6.98 -10.19
C LEU A 48 -13.58 -7.69 -11.35
N LEU A 49 -12.77 -6.97 -12.14
CA LEU A 49 -12.02 -7.54 -13.25
C LEU A 49 -10.96 -8.53 -12.75
N PHE A 50 -10.22 -8.20 -11.70
CA PHE A 50 -9.19 -9.08 -11.15
C PHE A 50 -9.80 -10.35 -10.57
N TRP A 51 -10.94 -10.22 -9.88
CA TRP A 51 -11.69 -11.35 -9.38
C TRP A 51 -12.25 -12.22 -10.52
N ALA A 52 -12.92 -11.63 -11.51
CA ALA A 52 -13.50 -12.34 -12.65
C ALA A 52 -12.45 -13.05 -13.53
N ARG A 53 -11.23 -12.50 -13.62
CA ARG A 53 -10.10 -13.14 -14.31
C ARG A 53 -9.42 -14.24 -13.48
N GLY A 54 -9.88 -14.50 -12.26
CA GLY A 54 -9.27 -15.48 -11.35
C GLY A 54 -7.86 -15.09 -10.91
N TRP A 55 -7.50 -13.82 -11.00
CA TRP A 55 -6.20 -13.32 -10.56
C TRP A 55 -6.12 -13.14 -9.04
N GLU A 56 -7.28 -13.02 -8.40
CA GLU A 56 -7.44 -12.90 -6.95
C GLU A 56 -8.55 -13.87 -6.51
N SER A 57 -8.26 -14.67 -5.48
CA SER A 57 -9.24 -15.56 -4.87
C SER A 57 -10.21 -14.79 -3.97
N GLY A 58 -11.34 -15.40 -3.59
CA GLY A 58 -12.26 -14.79 -2.63
C GLY A 58 -11.59 -14.43 -1.29
N ARG A 59 -10.57 -15.19 -0.88
CA ARG A 59 -9.75 -14.89 0.29
C ARG A 59 -8.89 -13.65 0.08
N ASP A 60 -8.28 -13.51 -1.09
CA ASP A 60 -7.49 -12.32 -1.44
C ASP A 60 -8.40 -11.08 -1.43
N ILE A 61 -9.60 -11.17 -2.00
CA ILE A 61 -10.57 -10.08 -2.00
C ILE A 61 -10.94 -9.65 -0.57
N ALA A 62 -11.10 -10.59 0.37
CA ALA A 62 -11.34 -10.25 1.77
C ALA A 62 -10.17 -9.46 2.40
N VAL A 63 -8.92 -9.90 2.17
CA VAL A 63 -7.72 -9.19 2.65
C VAL A 63 -7.61 -7.80 2.02
N ILE A 64 -7.87 -7.69 0.72
CA ILE A 64 -7.84 -6.43 -0.03
C ILE A 64 -8.93 -5.47 0.45
N ALA A 65 -10.14 -5.97 0.75
CA ALA A 65 -11.22 -5.19 1.32
C ALA A 65 -10.88 -4.67 2.73
N VAL A 66 -10.23 -5.49 3.56
CA VAL A 66 -9.71 -5.02 4.86
C VAL A 66 -8.67 -3.93 4.65
N CYS A 67 -7.73 -4.10 3.71
CA CYS A 67 -6.73 -3.09 3.37
C CYS A 67 -7.38 -1.76 2.91
N HIS A 68 -8.47 -1.83 2.14
CA HIS A 68 -9.25 -0.67 1.73
C HIS A 68 -9.84 0.07 2.94
N VAL A 69 -10.50 -0.64 3.85
CA VAL A 69 -11.17 -0.05 5.01
C VAL A 69 -10.17 0.55 6.00
N ILE A 70 -9.12 -0.20 6.36
CA ILE A 70 -8.11 0.32 7.30
C ILE A 70 -7.37 1.51 6.66
N GLY A 71 -7.09 1.45 5.35
CA GLY A 71 -6.51 2.55 4.60
C GLY A 71 -7.35 3.82 4.65
N LEU A 72 -8.66 3.71 4.42
CA LEU A 72 -9.58 4.85 4.56
C LEU A 72 -9.60 5.41 5.98
N ALA A 73 -9.62 4.55 7.00
CA ALA A 73 -9.56 5.01 8.39
C ALA A 73 -8.26 5.78 8.67
N PHE A 74 -7.13 5.31 8.13
CA PHE A 74 -5.84 6.00 8.22
C PHE A 74 -5.88 7.36 7.51
N GLU A 75 -6.38 7.40 6.29
CA GLU A 75 -6.54 8.64 5.52
C GLU A 75 -7.40 9.68 6.25
N VAL A 76 -8.52 9.27 6.84
CA VAL A 76 -9.42 10.21 7.56
C VAL A 76 -8.69 10.90 8.70
N VAL A 77 -7.91 10.15 9.48
CA VAL A 77 -7.12 10.72 10.57
C VAL A 77 -6.02 11.63 10.02
N LYS A 78 -5.31 11.20 8.98
CA LYS A 78 -4.16 11.98 8.46
C LYS A 78 -4.59 13.25 7.74
N VAL A 79 -5.73 13.25 7.06
CA VAL A 79 -6.35 14.45 6.49
C VAL A 79 -6.85 15.39 7.60
N ALA A 80 -7.50 14.88 8.65
CA ALA A 80 -7.93 15.70 9.78
C ALA A 80 -6.74 16.38 10.51
N LEU A 81 -5.59 15.72 10.54
CA LEU A 81 -4.34 16.26 11.10
C LEU A 81 -3.56 17.16 10.12
N GLY A 82 -4.09 17.43 8.93
CA GLY A 82 -3.43 18.28 7.93
C GLY A 82 -2.15 17.67 7.33
N SER A 83 -1.95 16.35 7.45
CA SER A 83 -0.75 15.69 6.90
C SER A 83 -0.71 15.77 5.37
N TRP A 84 -1.87 15.75 4.73
CA TRP A 84 -2.12 15.99 3.32
C TRP A 84 -3.61 16.28 3.10
N ASN A 85 -4.01 16.62 1.89
CA ASN A 85 -5.39 16.88 1.54
C ASN A 85 -5.76 16.32 0.15
N TYR A 86 -7.06 16.10 -0.04
CA TYR A 86 -7.67 15.80 -1.33
C TYR A 86 -8.43 17.06 -1.80
N PRO A 87 -7.85 17.89 -2.68
CA PRO A 87 -8.39 19.22 -2.96
C PRO A 87 -9.67 19.20 -3.81
N GLU A 88 -9.84 18.20 -4.67
CA GLU A 88 -10.97 18.15 -5.60
C GLU A 88 -12.31 17.79 -4.93
N PRO A 89 -13.43 18.26 -5.51
CA PRO A 89 -14.76 17.92 -5.05
C PRO A 89 -15.08 16.43 -5.32
N ALA A 90 -16.01 15.87 -4.55
CA ALA A 90 -16.53 14.52 -4.73
C ALA A 90 -17.79 14.33 -3.88
N VAL A 91 -18.73 13.51 -4.37
CA VAL A 91 -19.90 13.07 -3.60
C VAL A 91 -19.52 11.92 -2.66
N LEU A 92 -18.69 10.99 -3.13
CA LEU A 92 -18.18 9.84 -2.36
C LEU A 92 -16.97 10.25 -1.52
N LYS A 93 -17.14 11.28 -0.69
CA LYS A 93 -16.11 11.85 0.19
C LYS A 93 -16.59 11.89 1.62
N VAL A 94 -15.81 11.32 2.53
CA VAL A 94 -16.12 11.25 3.96
C VAL A 94 -14.99 11.93 4.73
N ALA A 95 -15.32 12.92 5.57
CA ALA A 95 -14.36 13.67 6.39
C ALA A 95 -13.14 14.20 5.58
N GLY A 96 -13.37 14.68 4.36
CA GLY A 96 -12.31 15.20 3.49
C GLY A 96 -11.55 14.13 2.69
N VAL A 97 -11.86 12.85 2.86
CA VAL A 97 -11.23 11.71 2.16
C VAL A 97 -12.19 11.11 1.14
N PRO A 98 -11.84 11.07 -0.15
CA PRO A 98 -12.64 10.36 -1.14
C PRO A 98 -12.49 8.85 -0.95
N LEU A 99 -13.56 8.08 -1.18
CA LEU A 99 -13.53 6.62 -1.03
C LEU A 99 -12.49 5.96 -1.95
N TYR A 100 -12.08 6.64 -3.02
CA TYR A 100 -11.03 6.14 -3.91
C TYR A 100 -9.68 6.00 -3.17
N GLY A 101 -9.42 6.82 -2.14
CA GLY A 101 -8.20 6.76 -1.35
C GLY A 101 -7.98 5.37 -0.71
N GLY A 102 -9.05 4.68 -0.35
CA GLY A 102 -8.98 3.29 0.11
C GLY A 102 -8.42 2.33 -0.94
N PHE A 103 -8.66 2.57 -2.22
CA PHE A 103 -8.12 1.72 -3.29
C PHE A 103 -6.60 1.86 -3.44
N LEU A 104 -5.99 2.97 -2.99
CA LEU A 104 -4.53 3.09 -2.93
C LEU A 104 -3.93 2.06 -1.97
N TYR A 105 -4.59 1.82 -0.82
CA TYR A 105 -4.21 0.78 0.14
C TYR A 105 -4.61 -0.62 -0.32
N ALA A 106 -5.78 -0.75 -0.95
CA ALA A 106 -6.22 -1.99 -1.59
C ALA A 106 -5.20 -2.46 -2.64
N ALA A 107 -4.58 -1.53 -3.38
CA ALA A 107 -3.54 -1.83 -4.35
C ALA A 107 -2.29 -2.46 -3.72
N VAL A 108 -1.91 -2.01 -2.51
CA VAL A 108 -0.82 -2.63 -1.73
C VAL A 108 -1.23 -4.04 -1.29
N GLY A 109 -2.46 -4.22 -0.81
CA GLY A 109 -3.02 -5.53 -0.48
C GLY A 109 -3.01 -6.49 -1.67
N SER A 110 -3.46 -6.03 -2.84
CA SER A 110 -3.47 -6.78 -4.10
C SER A 110 -2.05 -7.18 -4.51
N TYR A 111 -1.09 -6.25 -4.46
CA TYR A 111 0.31 -6.56 -4.73
C TYR A 111 0.82 -7.69 -3.82
N VAL A 112 0.54 -7.60 -2.53
CA VAL A 112 0.98 -8.58 -1.55
C VAL A 112 0.36 -9.96 -1.84
N CYS A 113 -0.97 -10.05 -1.97
CA CYS A 113 -1.67 -11.29 -2.33
C CYS A 113 -1.14 -11.90 -3.65
N ARG A 114 -1.01 -11.08 -4.70
CA ARG A 114 -0.49 -11.54 -6.00
C ARG A 114 0.96 -11.98 -5.90
N ALA A 115 1.79 -11.28 -5.13
CA ALA A 115 3.17 -11.70 -4.92
C ALA A 115 3.23 -13.08 -4.26
N TRP A 116 2.35 -13.36 -3.29
CA TRP A 116 2.22 -14.67 -2.66
C TRP A 116 2.01 -15.80 -3.68
N HIS A 117 1.08 -15.61 -4.61
CA HIS A 117 0.74 -16.61 -5.63
C HIS A 117 1.79 -16.68 -6.74
N LEU A 118 2.21 -15.54 -7.29
CA LEU A 118 3.09 -15.48 -8.45
C LEU A 118 4.52 -15.94 -8.16
N PHE A 119 4.96 -15.76 -6.91
CA PHE A 119 6.30 -16.18 -6.47
C PHE A 119 6.31 -17.48 -5.69
N ASP A 120 5.18 -18.14 -5.43
CA ASP A 120 5.11 -19.28 -4.50
C ASP A 120 5.80 -18.93 -3.17
N LEU A 121 5.31 -17.88 -2.51
CA LEU A 121 5.97 -17.38 -1.31
C LEU A 121 5.85 -18.39 -0.16
N GLY A 122 6.99 -18.69 0.46
CA GLY A 122 7.05 -19.54 1.64
C GLY A 122 7.85 -18.88 2.75
N LEU A 123 7.40 -19.01 3.99
CA LEU A 123 8.08 -18.38 5.13
C LEU A 123 8.94 -19.40 5.89
N VAL A 124 10.09 -18.95 6.38
CA VAL A 124 11.05 -19.75 7.16
C VAL A 124 11.20 -19.15 8.54
N ARG A 125 10.92 -19.93 9.58
CA ARG A 125 10.98 -19.50 11.00
C ARG A 125 10.17 -18.24 11.31
N TYR A 126 9.08 -18.03 10.58
CA TYR A 126 8.19 -16.90 10.80
C TYR A 126 7.48 -17.02 12.15
N ARG A 127 7.38 -15.90 12.86
CA ARG A 127 6.79 -15.80 14.20
C ARG A 127 5.49 -15.00 14.12
N PRO A 128 4.38 -15.60 13.63
CA PRO A 128 3.18 -14.86 13.24
C PRO A 128 2.61 -13.98 14.35
N ARG A 129 2.52 -14.51 15.58
CA ARG A 129 1.99 -13.75 16.73
C ARG A 129 2.86 -12.54 17.07
N SER A 130 4.18 -12.73 17.18
CA SER A 130 5.11 -11.65 17.52
C SER A 130 5.16 -10.59 16.42
N THR A 131 5.20 -10.99 15.14
CA THR A 131 5.17 -10.04 14.02
C THR A 131 3.84 -9.29 13.97
N ALA A 132 2.71 -9.94 14.23
CA ALA A 132 1.40 -9.28 14.27
C ALA A 132 1.30 -8.24 15.37
N VAL A 133 1.80 -8.52 16.57
CA VAL A 133 1.83 -7.56 17.69
C VAL A 133 2.67 -6.33 17.32
N VAL A 134 3.86 -6.52 16.75
CA VAL A 134 4.71 -5.40 16.33
C VAL A 134 4.06 -4.61 15.18
N ALA A 135 3.45 -5.28 14.20
CA ALA A 135 2.75 -4.61 13.10
C ALA A 135 1.54 -3.80 13.59
N ALA A 136 0.76 -4.33 14.55
CA ALA A 136 -0.33 -3.60 15.18
C ALA A 136 0.18 -2.37 15.96
N ALA A 137 1.29 -2.51 16.70
CA ALA A 137 1.91 -1.38 17.40
C ALA A 137 2.46 -0.31 16.44
N ILE A 138 3.03 -0.72 15.30
CA ILE A 138 3.39 0.17 14.19
C ILE A 138 2.15 0.92 13.73
N TYR A 139 1.09 0.21 13.37
CA TYR A 139 -0.13 0.83 12.86
C TYR A 139 -0.67 1.86 13.86
N VAL A 140 -0.84 1.49 15.13
CA VAL A 140 -1.29 2.40 16.19
C VAL A 140 -0.38 3.61 16.35
N ASN A 141 0.94 3.46 16.34
CA ASN A 141 1.86 4.59 16.45
C ASN A 141 1.71 5.57 15.28
N PHE A 142 1.45 5.06 14.07
CA PHE A 142 1.19 5.89 12.89
C PHE A 142 -0.10 6.75 13.02
N PHE A 143 -1.05 6.35 13.85
CA PHE A 143 -2.16 7.22 14.27
C PHE A 143 -1.78 8.13 15.42
N SER A 144 -1.13 7.58 16.44
CA SER A 144 -1.02 8.23 17.75
C SER A 144 0.17 9.17 17.90
N HIS A 145 1.18 9.12 17.01
CA HIS A 145 2.41 9.94 17.12
C HIS A 145 2.16 11.46 17.02
N HIS A 146 0.94 11.87 16.68
CA HIS A 146 0.55 13.28 16.79
C HIS A 146 0.37 13.72 18.25
N TRP A 147 -0.03 12.81 19.14
CA TRP A 147 -0.27 13.07 20.57
C TRP A 147 0.75 12.38 21.49
N LEU A 148 1.41 11.33 21.02
CA LEU A 148 2.42 10.56 21.73
C LEU A 148 3.78 10.69 21.05
N PRO A 149 4.89 10.38 21.74
CA PRO A 149 6.20 10.33 21.11
C PRO A 149 6.24 9.44 19.87
N ASP A 150 6.97 9.90 18.86
CA ASP A 150 7.23 9.13 17.66
C ASP A 150 8.15 7.94 18.00
N ALA A 151 7.58 6.74 17.98
CA ALA A 151 8.26 5.51 18.37
C ALA A 151 8.78 4.72 17.16
N ARG A 152 8.80 5.32 15.96
CA ARG A 152 9.16 4.62 14.71
C ARG A 152 10.51 3.91 14.79
N TRP A 153 11.53 4.53 15.39
CA TRP A 153 12.85 3.90 15.54
C TRP A 153 12.86 2.70 16.48
N VAL A 154 12.14 2.79 17.61
CA VAL A 154 11.99 1.68 18.55
C VAL A 154 11.23 0.53 17.87
N LEU A 155 10.14 0.85 17.17
CA LEU A 155 9.32 -0.12 16.46
C LEU A 155 10.07 -0.75 15.27
N ALA A 156 10.94 -0.01 14.60
CA ALA A 156 11.84 -0.55 13.58
C ALA A 156 12.81 -1.57 14.19
N GLY A 157 13.43 -1.25 15.33
CA GLY A 157 14.29 -2.18 16.07
C GLY A 157 13.54 -3.45 16.49
N LEU A 158 12.32 -3.31 17.00
CA LEU A 158 11.45 -4.44 17.36
C LEU A 158 11.07 -5.27 16.13
N LEU A 159 10.74 -4.63 15.00
CA LEU A 159 10.42 -5.33 13.76
C LEU A 159 11.62 -6.15 13.26
N VAL A 160 12.82 -5.59 13.29
CA VAL A 160 14.06 -6.31 12.99
C VAL A 160 14.26 -7.47 13.96
N ALA A 161 14.09 -7.26 15.26
CA ALA A 161 14.26 -8.30 16.28
C ALA A 161 13.29 -9.48 16.10
N VAL A 162 12.00 -9.22 15.84
CA VAL A 162 11.01 -10.30 15.65
C VAL A 162 11.17 -11.01 14.31
N THR A 163 11.72 -10.33 13.30
CA THR A 163 12.00 -10.92 11.97
C THR A 163 13.43 -11.47 11.85
N LEU A 164 14.24 -11.36 12.90
CA LEU A 164 15.61 -11.86 12.89
C LEU A 164 15.62 -13.38 12.67
N GLY A 165 16.42 -13.82 11.69
CA GLY A 165 16.45 -15.20 11.26
C GLY A 165 15.20 -15.67 10.51
N THR A 166 14.21 -14.81 10.27
CA THR A 166 13.07 -15.10 9.38
C THR A 166 13.47 -14.81 7.93
N SER A 167 13.04 -15.66 7.01
CA SER A 167 13.28 -15.45 5.58
C SER A 167 12.02 -15.73 4.76
N VAL A 168 11.84 -14.95 3.70
CA VAL A 168 10.88 -15.23 2.64
C VAL A 168 11.58 -16.03 1.54
N ARG A 169 11.04 -17.20 1.23
CA ARG A 169 11.40 -18.00 0.06
C ARG A 169 10.47 -17.63 -1.08
N PHE A 170 11.03 -17.57 -2.28
CA PHE A 170 10.29 -17.23 -3.49
C PHE A 170 10.91 -17.96 -4.67
N THR A 171 10.09 -18.27 -5.68
CA THR A 171 10.47 -19.04 -6.85
C THR A 171 10.51 -18.12 -8.07
N VAL A 172 11.64 -18.11 -8.78
CA VAL A 172 11.80 -17.36 -10.03
C VAL A 172 12.27 -18.32 -11.12
N ARG A 173 11.47 -18.51 -12.17
CA ARG A 173 11.73 -19.47 -13.26
C ARG A 173 12.10 -20.87 -12.72
N GLY A 174 11.32 -21.37 -11.75
CA GLY A 174 11.54 -22.68 -11.13
C GLY A 174 12.68 -22.75 -10.11
N VAL A 175 13.49 -21.70 -9.97
CA VAL A 175 14.59 -21.68 -8.99
C VAL A 175 14.12 -21.05 -7.69
N ARG A 176 14.22 -21.81 -6.58
CA ARG A 176 13.89 -21.33 -5.24
C ARG A 176 15.02 -20.45 -4.69
N ARG A 177 14.66 -19.23 -4.30
CA ARG A 177 15.54 -18.22 -3.72
C ARG A 177 15.01 -17.84 -2.34
N ARG A 178 15.82 -17.14 -1.53
CA ARG A 178 15.40 -16.61 -0.23
C ARG A 178 16.04 -15.27 0.05
N MET A 179 15.36 -14.44 0.83
CA MET A 179 15.92 -13.22 1.41
C MET A 179 15.40 -13.02 2.85
N PRO A 180 16.12 -12.29 3.71
CA PRO A 180 15.62 -11.90 5.03
C PRO A 180 14.29 -11.14 4.91
N LEU A 181 13.33 -11.42 5.80
CA LEU A 181 12.01 -10.78 5.75
C LEU A 181 12.10 -9.25 5.97
N ALA A 182 12.94 -8.80 6.90
CA ALA A 182 13.20 -7.38 7.10
C ALA A 182 13.71 -6.69 5.83
N LEU A 183 14.60 -7.34 5.08
CA LEU A 183 15.11 -6.81 3.81
C LEU A 183 13.98 -6.69 2.78
N SER A 184 13.06 -7.65 2.71
CA SER A 184 11.92 -7.52 1.81
C SER A 184 11.00 -6.35 2.17
N PHE A 185 10.77 -6.08 3.46
CA PHE A 185 9.99 -4.92 3.89
C PHE A 185 10.67 -3.61 3.51
N LEU A 186 11.99 -3.52 3.71
CA LEU A 186 12.78 -2.38 3.28
C LEU A 186 12.64 -2.16 1.76
N LEU A 187 12.85 -3.19 0.96
CA LEU A 187 12.75 -3.08 -0.51
C LEU A 187 11.35 -2.70 -0.98
N ILE A 188 10.30 -3.30 -0.40
CA ILE A 188 8.91 -2.93 -0.74
C ILE A 188 8.63 -1.48 -0.33
N GLY A 189 9.08 -1.08 0.85
CA GLY A 189 8.94 0.31 1.33
C GLY A 189 9.58 1.33 0.40
N PHE A 190 10.73 1.00 -0.20
CA PHE A 190 11.38 1.85 -1.20
C PHE A 190 10.49 2.05 -2.44
N PHE A 191 9.95 0.96 -3.00
CA PHE A 191 9.07 1.06 -4.17
C PHE A 191 7.71 1.71 -3.85
N LEU A 192 7.21 1.57 -2.62
CA LEU A 192 6.02 2.31 -2.17
C LEU A 192 6.29 3.82 -2.08
N TRP A 193 7.46 4.23 -1.60
CA TRP A 193 7.87 5.64 -1.62
C TRP A 193 8.00 6.18 -3.06
N VAL A 194 8.53 5.40 -3.99
CA VAL A 194 8.54 5.77 -5.42
C VAL A 194 7.11 5.88 -5.96
N ALA A 195 6.24 4.93 -5.65
CA ALA A 195 4.83 4.97 -6.07
C ALA A 195 4.09 6.18 -5.50
N GLU A 196 4.37 6.57 -4.25
CA GLU A 196 3.82 7.78 -3.63
C GLU A 196 4.28 9.06 -4.35
N ASN A 197 5.55 9.14 -4.78
CA ASN A 197 6.01 10.26 -5.61
C ASN A 197 5.25 10.33 -6.94
N VAL A 198 5.05 9.19 -7.61
CA VAL A 198 4.28 9.11 -8.86
C VAL A 198 2.80 9.48 -8.63
N ALA A 199 2.20 9.01 -7.54
CA ALA A 199 0.80 9.29 -7.22
C ALA A 199 0.56 10.77 -6.91
N THR A 200 1.44 11.40 -6.12
CA THR A 200 1.36 12.84 -5.85
C THR A 200 1.62 13.68 -7.10
N LEU A 201 2.53 13.24 -7.97
CA LEU A 201 2.76 13.89 -9.27
C LEU A 201 1.53 13.81 -10.17
N ALA A 202 0.84 12.67 -10.17
CA ALA A 202 -0.43 12.47 -10.88
C ALA A 202 -1.64 13.15 -10.21
N GLY A 203 -1.42 13.89 -9.13
CA GLY A 203 -2.48 14.62 -8.42
C GLY A 203 -3.45 13.71 -7.67
N ALA A 204 -3.02 12.55 -7.16
CA ALA A 204 -3.85 11.71 -6.31
C ALA A 204 -4.26 12.46 -5.02
N TRP A 205 -3.27 12.95 -4.28
CA TRP A 205 -3.43 13.83 -3.12
C TRP A 205 -2.31 14.85 -3.11
N ARG A 206 -2.39 15.84 -2.21
CA ARG A 206 -1.36 16.89 -2.09
C ARG A 206 -0.87 17.05 -0.67
N TYR A 207 0.45 17.08 -0.51
CA TYR A 207 1.09 17.51 0.73
C TYR A 207 0.99 19.04 0.91
N PRO A 208 1.04 19.57 2.15
CA PRO A 208 0.97 21.01 2.40
C PRO A 208 2.07 21.83 1.71
N TYR A 209 3.26 21.26 1.52
CA TYR A 209 4.35 21.92 0.81
C TYR A 209 4.19 21.85 -0.73
N GLN A 210 3.31 21.00 -1.25
CA GLN A 210 3.07 20.85 -2.70
C GLN A 210 1.97 21.80 -3.24
N GLN A 211 1.57 22.82 -2.48
CA GLN A 211 0.46 23.71 -2.86
C GLN A 211 0.79 24.60 -4.06
N HIS A 212 2.06 24.97 -4.23
CA HIS A 212 2.54 25.85 -5.30
C HIS A 212 3.25 25.11 -6.44
N GLY A 213 3.25 23.77 -6.41
CA GLY A 213 3.97 22.95 -7.37
C GLY A 213 4.28 21.57 -6.79
N TRP A 214 4.55 20.61 -7.67
CA TRP A 214 4.97 19.30 -7.20
C TRP A 214 6.43 19.33 -6.73
N GLU A 215 6.66 18.78 -5.54
CA GLU A 215 7.98 18.55 -4.97
C GLU A 215 8.10 17.06 -4.56
N PRO A 216 9.31 16.46 -4.66
CA PRO A 216 9.52 15.09 -4.23
C PRO A 216 9.12 14.87 -2.77
N VAL A 217 8.48 13.74 -2.52
CA VAL A 217 8.08 13.35 -1.17
C VAL A 217 9.33 12.99 -0.35
N GLY A 218 9.44 13.57 0.85
CA GLY A 218 10.60 13.40 1.73
C GLY A 218 11.01 11.94 1.99
N VAL A 219 12.31 11.70 2.10
CA VAL A 219 12.91 10.36 2.25
C VAL A 219 12.52 9.70 3.58
N GLU A 220 12.10 10.47 4.59
CA GLU A 220 11.56 9.93 5.83
C GLU A 220 10.30 9.06 5.62
N LYS A 221 9.57 9.25 4.51
CA LYS A 221 8.41 8.42 4.13
C LYS A 221 8.81 7.02 3.68
N PHE A 222 10.03 6.84 3.16
CA PHE A 222 10.56 5.52 2.84
C PHE A 222 10.62 4.64 4.10
N GLY A 223 11.18 5.17 5.20
CA GLY A 223 11.21 4.46 6.48
C GLY A 223 9.81 4.13 7.00
N ALA A 224 8.86 5.05 6.80
CA ALA A 224 7.47 4.81 7.16
C ALA A 224 6.82 3.66 6.38
N TRP A 225 7.00 3.62 5.06
CA TRP A 225 6.47 2.54 4.24
C TRP A 225 7.11 1.18 4.53
N ALA A 226 8.41 1.16 4.84
CA ALA A 226 9.09 -0.06 5.26
C ALA A 226 8.51 -0.65 6.56
N LEU A 227 7.95 0.17 7.44
CA LEU A 227 7.21 -0.28 8.62
C LEU A 227 5.78 -0.68 8.28
N LEU A 228 5.04 0.18 7.55
CA LEU A 228 3.61 -0.02 7.28
C LEU A 228 3.33 -1.26 6.42
N ILE A 229 4.24 -1.65 5.51
CA ILE A 229 4.07 -2.87 4.73
C ILE A 229 3.97 -4.13 5.61
N SER A 230 4.54 -4.12 6.82
CA SER A 230 4.42 -5.24 7.76
C SER A 230 2.96 -5.50 8.17
N VAL A 231 2.12 -4.46 8.22
CA VAL A 231 0.68 -4.57 8.53
C VAL A 231 -0.03 -5.36 7.44
N THR A 232 0.10 -4.94 6.18
CA THR A 232 -0.47 -5.64 5.03
C THR A 232 0.05 -7.06 4.91
N PHE A 233 1.36 -7.26 5.14
CA PHE A 233 1.96 -8.58 5.11
C PHE A 233 1.37 -9.53 6.16
N VAL A 234 1.17 -9.06 7.40
CA VAL A 234 0.54 -9.87 8.46
C VAL A 234 -0.90 -10.23 8.09
N LEU A 235 -1.67 -9.29 7.55
CA LEU A 235 -3.06 -9.56 7.11
C LEU A 235 -3.12 -10.65 6.04
N ALA A 236 -2.22 -10.59 5.06
CA ALA A 236 -2.14 -11.60 4.00
C ALA A 236 -1.59 -12.95 4.49
N ALA A 237 -0.68 -12.95 5.47
CA ALA A 237 -0.05 -14.16 6.01
C ALA A 237 -0.94 -14.97 6.97
N VAL A 238 -1.99 -14.34 7.54
CA VAL A 238 -2.95 -14.98 8.46
C VAL A 238 -4.10 -15.66 7.71
N GLY A 239 -4.34 -15.27 6.45
CA GLY A 239 -5.31 -15.92 5.56
C GLY A 239 -4.80 -17.24 5.04
#